data_AF-A0A9C8KA55-F1
#
_entry.id   AF-A0A9C8KA55-F1
#
_cell.length_a   1.000
_cell.length_b   1.000
_cell.length_c   1.000
_cell.angle_alpha   90.00
_cell.angle_beta   90.00
_cell.angle_gamma   90.00
#
_symmetry.space_group_name_H-M   'P 1'
#
loop_
_entity.id
_entity.type
_entity.pdbx_description
1 polymer ?
#
loop_
_entity_poly.entity_id
_entity_poly.type
_entity_poly.pdbx_seq_one_letter_code
_entity_poly.pdbx_strand_id
1 'polypeptide(L)' 'VGQTKNGISVLDIEKAAESYHINTLPVSITFDDLRCNAPFPLIAHWRNEHFIVVNKVSDRYVYISDPASGKF' A
#
# COMPACT_ATOMS: atom_id res chain seq x y z
N VAL A 1 2.15 -11.74 -14.53
CA VAL A 1 1.41 -10.83 -13.64
C VAL A 1 1.00 -9.64 -14.47
N GLY A 2 -0.29 -9.38 -14.64
CA GLY A 2 -0.78 -8.38 -15.60
C GLY A 2 -2.07 -7.75 -15.10
N GLN A 3 -2.19 -6.43 -15.27
CA GLN A 3 -3.40 -5.70 -14.93
C GLN A 3 -4.59 -6.32 -15.68
N THR A 4 -5.57 -6.82 -14.94
CA THR A 4 -6.81 -7.33 -15.54
C THR A 4 -7.77 -6.16 -15.76
N LYS A 5 -8.84 -6.36 -16.53
CA LYS A 5 -9.92 -5.36 -16.66
C LYS A 5 -10.53 -4.96 -15.32
N ASN A 6 -10.35 -5.78 -14.29
CA ASN A 6 -10.87 -5.58 -12.93
C ASN A 6 -9.81 -4.97 -11.98
N GLY A 7 -8.66 -4.55 -12.50
CA GLY A 7 -7.55 -4.01 -11.70
C GLY A 7 -6.55 -5.08 -11.23
N ILE A 8 -5.92 -4.80 -10.09
CA ILE A 8 -4.90 -5.64 -9.45
C ILE A 8 -5.34 -6.03 -8.04
N SER A 9 -5.11 -7.28 -7.63
CA SER A 9 -5.38 -7.73 -6.27
C SER A 9 -4.15 -7.60 -5.37
N VAL A 10 -4.33 -7.64 -4.05
CA VAL A 10 -3.21 -7.69 -3.08
C VAL A 10 -2.30 -8.90 -3.35
N LEU A 11 -2.88 -10.05 -3.70
CA LEU A 11 -2.15 -11.27 -4.06
C LEU A 11 -1.27 -11.06 -5.30
N ASP A 12 -1.74 -10.29 -6.28
CA ASP A 12 -0.94 -9.98 -7.47
C ASP A 12 0.25 -9.05 -7.13
N ILE A 13 0.05 -8.11 -6.19
CA ILE A 13 1.11 -7.24 -5.68
C ILE A 13 2.15 -8.07 -4.91
N GLU A 14 1.72 -8.99 -4.05
CA GLU A 14 2.58 -9.92 -3.31
C GLU A 14 3.42 -10.77 -4.28
N LYS A 15 2.80 -11.42 -5.27
CA LYS A 15 3.51 -12.20 -6.30
C LYS A 15 4.50 -11.35 -7.11
N ALA A 16 4.15 -10.10 -7.40
CA ALA A 16 5.07 -9.18 -8.06
C ALA A 16 6.27 -8.88 -7.15
N ALA A 17 6.05 -8.56 -5.88
CA ALA A 17 7.10 -8.29 -4.90
C ALA A 17 8.04 -9.50 -4.71
N GLU A 18 7.48 -10.71 -4.59
CA GLU A 18 8.24 -11.96 -4.50
C GLU A 18 9.17 -12.16 -5.71
N SER A 19 8.72 -11.81 -6.92
CA SER A 19 9.56 -11.89 -8.13
C SER A 19 10.75 -10.92 -8.11
N TYR A 20 10.68 -9.87 -7.28
CA TYR A 20 11.79 -8.95 -6.98
C TYR A 20 12.53 -9.34 -5.69
N HIS A 21 12.29 -10.53 -5.13
CA HIS A 21 12.85 -11.01 -3.86
C HIS A 21 12.51 -10.12 -2.65
N ILE A 22 11.37 -9.43 -2.71
CA ILE A 22 10.84 -8.64 -1.60
C ILE A 22 9.85 -9.50 -0.83
N ASN A 23 10.08 -9.68 0.47
CA ASN A 23 9.14 -10.36 1.34
C ASN A 23 8.05 -9.39 1.78
N THR A 24 6.78 -9.75 1.59
CA THR A 24 5.63 -8.90 1.94
C THR A 24 4.78 -9.56 3.00
N LEU A 25 4.12 -8.73 3.83
CA LEU A 25 3.17 -9.20 4.83
C LEU A 25 1.83 -8.47 4.62
N PRO A 26 0.87 -9.05 3.88
CA PRO A 26 -0.45 -8.46 3.71
C PRO A 26 -1.23 -8.57 5.03
N VAL A 27 -1.56 -7.43 5.64
CA VAL A 27 -2.31 -7.35 6.91
C VAL A 27 -3.46 -6.37 6.83
N SER A 28 -4.52 -6.66 7.60
CA SER A 28 -5.53 -5.67 7.96
C SER A 28 -5.26 -5.21 9.38
N ILE A 29 -5.00 -3.92 9.56
CA ILE A 29 -4.63 -3.32 10.85
C ILE A 29 -5.49 -2.09 11.13
N THR A 30 -5.57 -1.71 12.41
CA THR A 30 -6.23 -0.47 12.81
C THR A 30 -5.38 0.76 12.42
N PHE A 31 -5.99 1.94 12.43
CA PHE A 31 -5.24 3.18 12.19
C PHE A 31 -4.20 3.45 13.29
N ASP A 32 -4.50 3.07 14.54
CA ASP A 32 -3.54 3.22 15.65
C ASP A 32 -2.33 2.30 15.47
N ASP A 33 -2.54 1.05 15.04
CA ASP A 33 -1.44 0.14 14.70
C ASP A 33 -0.62 0.65 13.52
N LEU A 34 -1.29 1.20 12.49
CA LEU A 34 -0.63 1.85 11.36
C LEU A 34 0.28 2.99 11.84
N ARG A 35 -0.18 3.81 12.79
CA ARG A 35 0.57 4.96 13.30
C ARG A 35 1.74 4.55 14.20
N CYS A 36 1.55 3.56 15.06
CA CYS A 36 2.50 3.22 16.13
C CYS A 36 3.47 2.10 15.76
N ASN A 37 3.03 1.14 14.95
CA ASN A 37 3.70 -0.16 14.81
C ASN A 37 4.09 -0.50 13.37
N ALA A 38 3.48 0.12 12.36
CA ALA A 38 3.74 -0.22 10.96
C ALA A 38 5.06 0.37 10.44
N PRO A 39 5.81 -0.40 9.61
CA PRO A 39 6.97 0.12 8.90
C PRO A 39 6.55 1.01 7.72
N PHE A 40 7.30 2.07 7.44
CA PHE A 40 7.10 2.92 6.26
C PHE A 40 8.34 2.90 5.35
N PRO A 41 8.18 3.03 4.02
CA PRO A 41 6.91 3.18 3.29
C PRO A 41 6.15 1.85 3.16
N LEU A 42 4.82 1.94 3.03
CA LEU A 42 3.94 0.78 2.80
C LEU A 42 2.89 1.06 1.73
N ILE A 43 2.31 0.00 1.18
CA ILE A 43 1.18 0.10 0.25
C ILE A 43 -0.12 -0.07 1.05
N ALA A 44 -1.04 0.88 0.90
CA ALA A 44 -2.36 0.83 1.54
C ALA A 44 -3.47 0.72 0.50
N HIS A 45 -4.46 -0.12 0.80
CA HIS A 45 -5.69 -0.24 0.03
C HIS A 45 -6.69 0.82 0.51
N TRP A 46 -7.17 1.67 -0.41
CA TRP A 46 -8.00 2.83 -0.13
C TRP A 46 -9.37 2.69 -0.79
N ARG A 47 -10.44 2.83 0.02
CA ARG A 47 -11.86 2.80 -0.42
C ARG A 47 -12.23 1.60 -1.31
N ASN A 48 -11.57 0.46 -1.15
CA ASN A 48 -11.81 -0.78 -1.90
C ASN A 48 -11.57 -0.72 -3.41
N GLU A 49 -10.97 0.35 -3.93
CA GLU A 49 -10.83 0.55 -5.39
C GLU A 49 -9.47 1.11 -5.81
N HIS A 50 -8.63 1.56 -4.86
CA HIS A 50 -7.37 2.22 -5.16
C HIS A 50 -6.23 1.78 -4.24
N PHE A 51 -5.01 1.82 -4.74
CA PHE A 51 -3.79 1.57 -3.96
C PHE A 51 -2.94 2.83 -3.92
N ILE A 52 -2.49 3.19 -2.71
CA ILE A 52 -1.61 4.33 -2.47
C ILE A 52 -0.35 3.90 -1.73
N VAL A 53 0.70 4.71 -1.79
CA VAL A 53 1.89 4.54 -0.95
C VAL A 53 1.81 5.49 0.23
N VAL A 54 1.86 4.95 1.44
CA VAL A 54 1.97 5.74 2.67
C VAL A 54 3.45 5.86 3.03
N ASN A 55 3.97 7.08 3.01
CA ASN A 55 5.38 7.35 3.28
C ASN A 55 5.66 7.61 4.77
N LYS A 56 4.71 8.24 5.46
CA LYS A 56 4.83 8.61 6.87
C LYS A 56 3.45 8.91 7.44
N VAL A 57 3.27 8.62 8.72
CA VAL A 57 2.14 9.12 9.51
C VAL A 57 2.67 10.02 10.62
N SER A 58 1.96 11.11 10.88
CA SER A 58 2.14 12.00 12.02
C SER A 58 0.82 12.14 12.77
N ASP A 59 0.84 12.76 13.94
CA ASP A 59 -0.37 12.93 14.75
C ASP A 59 -1.48 13.73 14.06
N ARG A 60 -1.14 14.50 13.02
CA ARG A 60 -2.09 15.36 12.29
C ARG A 60 -2.27 14.99 10.83
N TYR A 61 -1.25 14.39 10.20
CA TYR A 61 -1.21 14.18 8.76
C TYR A 61 -0.71 12.79 8.40
N VAL A 62 -1.33 12.21 7.36
CA VAL A 62 -0.84 11.04 6.64
C VAL A 62 -0.20 11.54 5.34
N TYR A 63 1.08 11.26 5.15
CA TYR A 63 1.82 11.63 3.95
C TYR A 63 1.75 10.48 2.96
N ILE A 64 1.12 10.73 1.82
CA ILE A 64 0.86 9.72 0.78
C ILE A 64 1.47 10.15 -0.55
N SER A 65 1.98 9.18 -1.31
CA SER A 65 2.19 9.32 -2.75
C SER A 65 1.04 8.59 -3.44
N ASP A 66 0.22 9.34 -4.18
CA ASP A 66 -0.93 8.82 -4.92
C ASP A 66 -0.56 8.64 -6.40
N PRO A 67 -0.44 7.40 -6.90
CA PRO A 67 -0.11 7.14 -8.30
C PRO A 67 -1.10 7.75 -9.29
N ALA A 68 -2.38 7.91 -8.92
CA ALA A 68 -3.40 8.50 -9.79
C ALA A 68 -3.27 10.02 -9.90
N SER A 69 -2.74 10.68 -8.87
CA SER A 69 -2.51 12.12 -8.86
C SER A 69 -1.26 12.54 -9.65
N GLY A 70 -0.36 11.60 -9.93
CA GLY A 70 0.90 11.84 -10.64
C GLY A 70 1.91 12.69 -9.86
N LYS A 71 1.69 12.90 -8.56
CA LYS A 71 2.60 13.62 -7.66
C LYS A 71 3.24 12.62 -6.71
N PHE A 72 4.55 12.46 -6.84
CA PHE A 72 5.37 11.53 -6.06
C PHE A 72 6.13 12.24 -4.96
#